data_AF-A0A7C2SKZ5-F1
#
_entry.id   AF-A0A7C2SKZ5-F1
#
_cell.length_a   1.000
_cell.length_b   1.000
_cell.length_c   1.000
_cell.angle_alpha   90.00
_cell.angle_beta   90.00
_cell.angle_gamma   90.00
#
_symmetry.space_group_name_H-M   'P 1'
#
loop_
_entity.id
_entity.type
_entity.pdbx_description
1 polymer ?
#
loop_
_entity_poly.entity_id
_entity_poly.type
_entity_poly.pdbx_seq_one_letter_code
_entity_poly.pdbx_strand_id
1 'polypeptide(L)' 'MLKFPHYLQPDAMDCGPTCLRIVAKYFGKHYNLETLRELTWELMLFGIRSSLNTPKNTKR' A
#
# COMPACT_ATOMS: atom_id res chain seq x y z
N MET A 1 21.12 -12.98 -11.20
CA MET A 1 19.93 -12.11 -11.36
C MET A 1 18.89 -12.53 -10.34
N LEU A 2 18.31 -11.58 -9.60
CA LEU A 2 17.17 -11.89 -8.74
C LEU A 2 15.98 -12.22 -9.65
N LYS A 3 15.40 -13.41 -9.48
CA LYS A 3 14.19 -13.78 -10.23
C LYS A 3 13.05 -12.89 -9.73
N PHE A 4 12.22 -12.40 -10.65
CA PHE A 4 11.02 -11.67 -10.27
C PHE A 4 10.12 -12.59 -9.44
N PRO A 5 9.75 -12.20 -8.21
CA PRO A 5 8.93 -13.03 -7.36
C PRO A 5 7.50 -13.07 -7.92
N HIS A 6 6.93 -14.26 -8.03
CA HIS A 6 5.53 -14.43 -8.41
C HIS A 6 4.69 -14.55 -7.14
N TYR A 7 3.72 -13.65 -6.97
CA TYR A 7 2.75 -13.68 -5.88
C TYR A 7 1.34 -13.88 -6.46
N LEU A 8 0.58 -14.82 -5.89
CA LEU A 8 -0.82 -14.99 -6.20
C LEU A 8 -1.63 -13.88 -5.52
N GLN A 9 -2.58 -13.28 -6.23
CA GLN A 9 -3.50 -12.30 -5.66
C GLN A 9 -4.55 -13.05 -4.81
N PRO A 10 -4.67 -12.75 -3.51
CA PRO A 10 -5.66 -13.43 -2.66
C PRO A 10 -7.08 -12.98 -2.96
N ASP A 11 -7.31 -11.69 -3.20
CA ASP A 11 -8.60 -11.14 -3.63
C ASP A 11 -8.46 -10.34 -4.94
N ALA A 12 -9.56 -10.25 -5.70
CA ALA A 12 -9.60 -9.49 -6.96
C ALA A 12 -9.33 -7.98 -6.76
N MET A 13 -9.60 -7.44 -5.57
CA MET A 13 -9.34 -6.05 -5.20
C MET A 13 -7.87 -5.77 -4.84
N ASP A 14 -7.04 -6.79 -4.66
CA ASP A 14 -5.64 -6.63 -4.26
C ASP A 14 -4.66 -6.58 -5.42
N CYS A 15 -5.16 -6.35 -6.63
CA CYS A 15 -4.31 -6.26 -7.81
C CYS A 15 -3.25 -5.16 -7.65
N GLY A 16 -3.59 -4.02 -7.03
CA GLY A 16 -2.67 -2.93 -6.69
C GLY A 16 -1.60 -3.31 -5.65
N PRO A 17 -1.98 -3.62 -4.39
CA PRO A 17 -1.02 -3.93 -3.33
C PRO A 17 -0.15 -5.16 -3.66
N THR A 18 -0.67 -6.14 -4.38
CA THR A 18 0.11 -7.31 -4.81
C THR A 18 1.19 -6.94 -5.82
N CYS A 19 0.91 -6.08 -6.79
CA CYS A 19 1.92 -5.58 -7.73
C CYS A 19 3.04 -4.82 -7.02
N LEU A 20 2.69 -3.95 -6.08
CA LEU A 20 3.67 -3.22 -5.26
C LEU A 20 4.54 -4.17 -4.43
N ARG A 21 3.96 -5.24 -3.89
CA ARG A 21 4.69 -6.27 -3.14
C ARG A 21 5.70 -7.01 -4.01
N ILE A 22 5.33 -7.36 -5.24
CA ILE A 22 6.23 -8.01 -6.21
C ILE A 22 7.46 -7.14 -6.47
N VAL A 23 7.23 -5.85 -6.77
CA VAL A 23 8.30 -4.89 -7.06
C VAL A 23 9.18 -4.65 -5.83
N ALA A 24 8.58 -4.41 -4.66
CA ALA A 24 9.33 -4.22 -3.43
C ALA A 24 10.25 -5.41 -3.12
N LYS A 25 9.74 -6.63 -3.28
CA LYS A 25 10.51 -7.86 -3.06
C LYS A 25 11.65 -8.02 -4.06
N TYR A 26 11.45 -7.63 -5.31
CA TYR A 26 12.51 -7.60 -6.32
C TYR A 26 13.67 -6.67 -5.91
N PHE A 27 13.37 -5.52 -5.29
CA PHE A 27 14.35 -4.59 -4.75
C PHE A 27 14.84 -4.93 -3.32
N GLY A 28 14.50 -6.10 -2.78
CA GLY A 28 14.93 -6.54 -1.46
C GLY A 28 14.20 -5.89 -0.28
N LYS A 29 13.09 -5.19 -0.53
CA LYS A 29 12.18 -4.67 0.51
C LYS A 29 11.06 -5.66 0.77
N HIS A 30 10.69 -5.86 2.03
CA HIS A 30 9.59 -6.74 2.42
C HIS A 30 8.49 -5.93 3.11
N TYR A 31 7.30 -5.96 2.53
CA TYR A 31 6.11 -5.31 3.09
C TYR A 31 5.01 -6.36 3.26
N ASN A 32 4.24 -6.22 4.34
CA ASN A 32 3.06 -7.03 4.55
C ASN A 32 1.94 -6.56 3.63
N LEU A 33 1.10 -7.52 3.21
CA LEU A 33 -0.02 -7.24 2.31
C LEU A 33 -1.01 -6.24 2.93
N GLU A 34 -1.24 -6.34 4.24
CA GLU A 34 -2.13 -5.47 5.01
C GLU A 34 -1.64 -4.02 5.07
N THR A 35 -0.35 -3.80 5.28
CA THR A 35 0.25 -2.46 5.25
C THR A 35 0.15 -1.84 3.85
N LEU A 36 0.36 -2.65 2.80
CA LEU A 36 0.21 -2.17 1.42
C LEU A 36 -1.25 -1.85 1.08
N ARG A 37 -2.18 -2.65 1.61
CA ARG A 37 -3.63 -2.44 1.50
C ARG A 37 -4.05 -1.11 2.12
N GLU A 38 -3.66 -0.86 3.37
CA GLU A 38 -3.90 0.42 4.05
C GLU A 38 -3.33 1.61 3.25
N LEU A 39 -2.06 1.53 2.82
CA LEU A 39 -1.42 2.59 2.04
C LEU A 39 -2.11 2.82 0.68
N THR A 40 -2.55 1.76 0.02
CA THR A 40 -3.22 1.85 -1.29
C THR A 40 -4.65 2.39 -1.15
N TRP A 41 -5.38 2.00 -0.11
CA TRP A 41 -6.71 2.53 0.19
C TRP A 41 -6.67 3.99 0.65
N GLU A 42 -5.67 4.39 1.44
CA GLU A 42 -5.45 5.79 1.83
C GLU A 42 -5.17 6.67 0.60
N LEU A 43 -4.39 6.19 -0.38
CA LEU A 43 -4.17 6.91 -1.64
C LEU A 43 -5.45 7.03 -2.50
N MET A 44 -6.31 6.00 -2.52
CA MET A 44 -7.61 6.08 -3.19
C MET A 44 -8.58 7.04 -2.49
N LEU A 45 -8.50 7.15 -1.16
CA LEU A 45 -9.34 8.05 -0.37
C LEU A 45 -8.73 9.45 -0.19
N PHE A 46 -7.49 9.70 -0.60
CA PHE A 46 -6.83 11.00 -0.40
C PHE A 46 -7.62 12.16 -1.05
N GLY A 47 -8.30 11.89 -2.17
CA GLY A 47 -9.24 12.85 -2.79
C GLY A 47 -10.44 13.22 -1.93
N ILE A 48 -10.82 12.38 -0.96
CA ILE A 48 -11.94 12.60 -0.02
C ILE A 48 -11.41 12.99 1.37
N ARG A 49 -10.25 12.46 1.79
CA ARG A 49 -9.62 12.66 3.11
C ARG A 49 -8.84 13.97 3.22
N SER A 50 -8.46 14.61 2.11
CA SER A 50 -7.97 16.00 2.13
C SER A 50 -9.00 17.00 2.66
N SER A 51 -10.28 16.62 2.81
CA SER A 51 -11.28 17.43 3.53
C SER A 51 -11.33 17.18 5.05
N LEU A 52 -10.62 16.18 5.60
CA LEU A 52 -10.79 15.76 7.01
C LEU A 52 -9.48 15.62 7.83
N ASN A 53 -8.30 15.78 7.23
CA ASN A 53 -7.03 15.85 7.97
C ASN A 53 -6.46 17.27 7.95
N THR A 54 -7.23 18.23 8.48
CA THR A 54 -6.61 19.34 9.21
C THR A 54 -5.84 18.76 10.41
N PRO A 55 -4.64 19.28 10.73
CA PRO A 55 -3.88 18.81 11.87
C PRO A 55 -4.68 19.12 13.14
N LYS A 56 -5.26 18.10 13.78
CA LYS A 56 -5.71 18.23 15.18
C LYS A 56 -4.47 18.28 16.06
N ASN A 57 -3.99 19.51 16.21
CA ASN A 57 -3.03 20.03 17.18
C ASN A 57 -2.93 19.15 18.45
N THR A 58 -1.75 18.55 18.64
CA THR A 58 -1.25 18.12 19.94
C THR A 58 -1.08 19.35 20.82
N LYS A 59 -2.05 19.59 21.70
CA LYS A 59 -1.98 20.44 22.91
C LYS A 59 -1.04 21.66 22.84
N ARG A 60 -1.62 22.83 22.55
CA ARG A 60 -1.54 24.05 23.38
C ARG A 60 -2.54 25.07 22.89
#